data_AF-A0A7Z9FLB2-F1
#
_entry.id   AF-A0A7Z9FLB2-F1
#
_cell.length_a   1.000
_cell.length_b   1.000
_cell.length_c   1.000
_cell.angle_alpha   90.00
_cell.angle_beta   90.00
_cell.angle_gamma   90.00
#
_symmetry.space_group_name_H-M   'P 1'
#
loop_
_entity.id
_entity.type
_entity.pdbx_description
1 polymer ?
#
loop_
_entity_poly.entity_id
_entity_poly.type
_entity_poly.pdbx_seq_one_letter_code
_entity_poly.pdbx_strand_id
1 'polypeptide(L)' 'MSLKDCSQIFTLGPQGTFSDEATQKIRTGGVSITYTGTFVEALFKVTEDPESVAVVPVENSVAGTVGQVQDSLGSND' A
#
# COMPACT_ATOMS: atom_id res chain seq x y z
N MET A 1 13.04 1.55 -8.31
CA MET A 1 12.88 0.63 -7.16
C MET A 1 12.15 -0.59 -7.70
N SER A 2 12.73 -1.78 -7.69
CA SER A 2 12.03 -3.01 -8.08
C SER A 2 11.74 -3.75 -6.78
N LEU A 3 10.48 -4.09 -6.52
CA LEU A 3 10.13 -5.08 -5.52
C LEU A 3 10.70 -6.41 -6.01
N LYS A 4 11.87 -6.77 -5.51
CA LYS A 4 12.41 -8.12 -5.68
C LYS A 4 11.73 -8.96 -4.62
N ASP A 5 11.14 -10.07 -5.05
CA ASP A 5 10.59 -11.11 -4.16
C ASP A 5 9.29 -10.73 -3.42
N CYS A 6 8.35 -10.08 -4.10
CA CYS A 6 6.99 -9.88 -3.56
C CYS A 6 5.96 -10.60 -4.44
N SER A 7 5.06 -11.36 -3.82
CA SER A 7 4.00 -12.11 -4.53
C SER A 7 2.73 -11.28 -4.74
N GLN A 8 2.46 -10.31 -3.85
CA GLN A 8 1.21 -9.56 -3.82
C GLN A 8 1.37 -8.13 -3.29
N ILE A 9 0.70 -7.18 -3.95
CA ILE A 9 0.61 -5.79 -3.51
C ILE A 9 -0.81 -5.46 -3.05
N PHE A 10 -0.96 -5.00 -1.82
CA PHE A 10 -2.18 -4.39 -1.29
C PHE A 10 -2.19 -2.88 -1.56
N THR A 11 -3.30 -2.35 -2.04
CA THR A 11 -3.42 -0.93 -2.34
C THR A 11 -4.85 -0.44 -2.20
N LEU A 12 -5.04 0.86 -1.93
CA LEU A 12 -6.38 1.43 -1.81
C LEU A 12 -7.13 1.36 -3.14
N GLY A 13 -8.28 0.70 -3.12
CA GLY A 13 -9.21 0.65 -4.23
C GLY A 13 -10.13 1.87 -4.35
N PRO A 14 -10.96 1.93 -5.40
CA PRO A 14 -10.98 0.98 -6.52
C PRO A 14 -9.78 1.16 -7.46
N GLN A 15 -9.71 0.35 -8.52
CA GLN A 15 -8.81 0.59 -9.64
C GLN A 15 -8.98 2.02 -10.19
N GLY A 16 -7.88 2.66 -10.58
CA GLY A 16 -7.86 4.04 -11.07
C GLY A 16 -7.69 5.13 -10.01
N THR A 17 -7.51 4.78 -8.73
CA THR A 17 -7.07 5.74 -7.71
C THR A 17 -5.61 6.14 -7.90
N PHE A 18 -5.17 7.22 -7.24
CA PHE A 18 -3.74 7.56 -7.19
C PHE A 18 -2.88 6.46 -6.55
N SER A 19 -3.44 5.70 -5.61
CA SER A 19 -2.77 4.54 -5.01
C SER A 19 -2.61 3.39 -6.01
N ASP A 20 -3.63 3.12 -6.84
CA ASP A 20 -3.52 2.18 -7.96
C ASP A 20 -2.44 2.64 -8.96
N GLU A 21 -2.45 3.91 -9.37
CA GLU A 21 -1.41 4.45 -10.28
C GLU A 21 0.01 4.31 -9.71
N ALA A 22 0.19 4.60 -8.42
CA ALA A 22 1.48 4.40 -7.75
C ALA A 22 1.88 2.92 -7.72
N THR A 23 0.90 2.03 -7.53
CA THR A 23 1.11 0.58 -7.53
C THR A 23 1.54 0.08 -8.91
N GLN A 24 0.88 0.54 -9.99
CA GLN A 24 1.25 0.15 -11.36
C GLN A 24 2.68 0.58 -11.71
N LYS A 25 3.18 1.70 -11.17
CA LYS A 25 4.56 2.20 -11.43
C LYS A 25 5.65 1.32 -10.81
N ILE A 26 5.35 0.63 -9.71
CA ILE A 26 6.33 -0.21 -9.00
C ILE A 26 6.13 -1.70 -9.25
N ARG A 27 4.96 -2.08 -9.79
CA ARG A 27 4.61 -3.45 -10.09
C ARG A 27 5.56 -4.04 -11.12
N THR A 28 6.06 -5.23 -10.80
CA THR A 28 6.82 -6.08 -11.72
C THR A 28 5.94 -7.21 -12.24
N GLY A 29 6.33 -7.82 -13.36
CA GLY A 29 5.57 -8.92 -13.96
C GLY A 29 5.40 -10.09 -12.98
N GLY A 30 4.18 -10.64 -12.90
CA GLY A 30 3.85 -11.79 -12.04
C GLY A 30 3.29 -11.44 -10.66
N VAL A 31 3.33 -10.18 -10.23
CA VAL A 31 2.79 -9.74 -8.93
C VAL A 31 1.30 -9.44 -9.05
N SER A 32 0.48 -9.96 -8.12
CA SER A 32 -0.95 -9.67 -8.01
C SER A 32 -1.20 -8.33 -7.32
N ILE A 33 -2.32 -7.66 -7.65
CA ILE A 33 -2.79 -6.48 -6.93
C ILE A 33 -4.11 -6.84 -6.27
N THR A 34 -4.21 -6.57 -4.96
CA THR A 34 -5.42 -6.72 -4.18
C THR A 34 -5.87 -5.35 -3.67
N TYR A 35 -7.07 -4.94 -4.08
CA TYR A 35 -7.65 -3.66 -3.65
C TYR A 35 -8.29 -3.79 -2.27
N THR A 36 -7.96 -2.85 -1.38
CA THR A 36 -8.54 -2.73 -0.04
C THR A 36 -9.48 -1.53 0.03
N GLY A 37 -10.35 -1.50 1.05
CA GLY A 37 -11.27 -0.39 1.31
C GLY A 37 -10.62 0.76 2.08
N THR A 38 -9.54 0.51 2.82
CA THR A 38 -8.82 1.54 3.60
C THR A 38 -7.30 1.33 3.58
N PHE A 39 -6.53 2.35 3.93
CA PHE A 39 -5.07 2.22 4.10
C PHE A 39 -4.72 1.34 5.30
N VAL A 40 -5.49 1.43 6.38
CA VAL A 40 -5.32 0.59 7.58
C VAL A 40 -5.49 -0.89 7.23
N GLU A 41 -6.49 -1.23 6.41
CA GLU A 41 -6.69 -2.59 5.93
C GLU A 41 -5.51 -3.09 5.08
N ALA A 42 -4.96 -2.26 4.18
CA ALA A 42 -3.77 -2.63 3.40
C ALA A 42 -2.55 -2.88 4.29
N LEU A 43 -2.35 -2.05 5.32
CA LEU A 43 -1.26 -2.20 6.29
C LEU A 43 -1.47 -3.41 7.20
N PHE A 44 -2.71 -3.72 7.59
CA PHE A 44 -3.01 -4.92 8.35
C PHE A 44 -2.73 -6.19 7.53
N LYS A 45 -3.13 -6.20 6.25
CA LYS A 45 -2.94 -7.36 5.36
C LYS A 45 -1.47 -7.75 5.18
N VAL A 46 -0.54 -6.79 5.17
CA VAL A 46 0.91 -7.11 5.09
C VAL A 46 1.46 -7.71 6.38
N THR A 47 0.77 -7.54 7.52
CA THR A 47 1.14 -8.25 8.76
C THR A 47 0.72 -9.73 8.73
N GLU A 48 -0.27 -10.08 7.90
CA GLU A 48 -0.73 -11.46 7.75
C GLU A 48 0.08 -12.26 6.71
N ASP A 49 0.73 -11.57 5.77
CA ASP A 49 1.50 -12.17 4.67
C ASP A 49 2.88 -11.51 4.52
N PRO A 50 3.96 -12.14 5.03
CA PRO A 50 5.32 -11.59 4.99
C PRO A 50 5.90 -11.39 3.57
N GLU A 51 5.34 -12.06 2.55
CA GLU A 51 5.80 -11.97 1.16
C GLU A 51 5.01 -10.91 0.35
N SER A 52 4.24 -10.08 1.05
CA SER A 52 3.39 -9.04 0.49
C SER A 52 3.84 -7.64 0.86
N VAL A 53 3.38 -6.64 0.11
CA VAL A 53 3.63 -5.22 0.41
C VAL A 53 2.38 -4.37 0.25
N ALA A 54 2.36 -3.21 0.90
CA ALA A 54 1.27 -2.24 0.82
C ALA A 54 1.76 -0.94 0.17
N VAL A 55 0.95 -0.38 -0.72
CA VAL A 55 1.16 0.95 -1.30
C VAL A 55 0.20 1.92 -0.62
N VAL A 56 0.75 2.79 0.22
CA VAL A 56 -0.02 3.79 0.97
C VAL A 56 0.62 5.19 0.84
N PRO A 57 -0.18 6.25 0.75
CA PRO A 57 0.35 7.62 0.75
C PRO A 57 0.76 8.03 2.17
N VAL A 58 1.95 8.60 2.32
CA VAL A 58 2.44 9.14 3.60
C VAL A 58 2.09 10.62 3.76
N GLU A 59 2.05 11.36 2.65
CA GLU A 59 1.77 12.80 2.60
C GLU A 59 1.08 13.15 1.27
N ASN A 60 0.28 14.21 1.28
CA ASN A 60 -0.17 14.90 0.07
C ASN A 60 0.10 16.41 0.20
N SER A 61 0.26 17.10 -0.94
CA SER A 61 0.67 18.52 -0.96
C SER A 61 -0.38 19.51 -0.47
N VAL A 62 -1.63 19.09 -0.25
CA VAL A 62 -2.75 19.98 0.09
C VAL A 62 -3.12 19.89 1.57
N ALA A 63 -3.36 18.67 2.05
CA ALA A 63 -3.74 18.34 3.42
C ALA A 63 -2.55 17.83 4.27
N GLY A 64 -1.35 17.76 3.68
CA GLY A 64 -0.15 17.30 4.37
C GLY A 64 -0.19 15.79 4.65
N THR A 65 0.36 15.42 5.80
CA THR A 65 0.46 14.04 6.27
C THR A 65 -0.86 13.26 6.23
N VAL A 66 -0.78 11.99 5.83
CA VAL A 66 -1.90 11.05 5.94
C VAL A 66 -1.87 10.39 7.33
N GLY A 67 -2.58 10.99 8.29
CA GLY A 67 -2.53 10.60 9.71
C GLY A 67 -2.74 9.11 9.96
N GLN A 68 -3.78 8.50 9.37
CA GLN A 68 -4.06 7.07 9.52
C GLN A 68 -2.90 6.14 9.12
N VAL A 69 -2.09 6.55 8.13
CA VAL A 69 -0.91 5.79 7.69
C VAL A 69 0.24 5.98 8.69
N GLN A 70 0.45 7.20 9.17
CA GLN A 70 1.47 7.46 10.19
C GLN A 70 1.17 6.74 11.50
N ASP A 71 -0.08 6.80 11.97
CA ASP A 71 -0.50 6.12 13.20
C ASP A 71 -0.25 4.61 13.08
N SER A 72 -0.64 4.02 11.94
CA SER A 72 -0.45 2.59 11.68
C SER A 72 1.03 2.16 11.60
N LEU A 73 1.92 3.03 11.13
CA LEU A 73 3.36 2.75 11.04
C LEU A 73 4.13 3.07 12.34
N GLY A 74 3.63 4.01 13.13
CA GLY A 74 4.24 4.47 14.38
C GLY A 74 3.79 3.69 15.61
N SER A 75 2.70 2.93 15.51
CA SER A 75 2.29 1.98 16.54
C SER A 75 3.33 0.86 16.68
N ASN A 76 4.23 1.02 17.66
CA ASN A 76 5.04 -0.05 18.21
C ASN A 76 4.17 -0.84 19.18
N ASP A 77 3.65 -2.00 18.77
CA ASP A 77 3.30 -3.06 19.71
C ASP A 77 4.45 -4.07 19.78
#